data_AF-A0A7X7FNF6-F1
#
_entry.id   AF-A0A7X7FNF6-F1
#
_cell.length_a   1.000
_cell.length_b   1.000
_cell.length_c   1.000
_cell.angle_alpha   90.00
_cell.angle_beta   90.00
_cell.angle_gamma   90.00
#
_symmetry.space_group_name_H-M   'P 1'
#
loop_
_entity.id
_entity.type
_entity.pdbx_description
1 polymer ?
#
loop_
_entity_poly.entity_id
_entity_poly.type
_entity_poly.pdbx_seq_one_letter_code
_entity_poly.pdbx_strand_id
1 'polypeptide(L)'
;MPYTAENNDPGYDLTITKTTRRNSGGGTWVRGTCNGYRFDALVFPEHAEQAEWEIGTSRISKLWIKRLADSRVVYNWDRGLDLPPADAQTRAMVEFLCEGLAEHVYGN
;
A
#
# COMPACT_ATOMS: atom_id res chain seq x y z
N MET A 1 -5.79 -24.31 19.22
CA MET A 1 -6.22 -22.92 19.45
C MET A 1 -6.29 -22.25 18.09
N PRO A 2 -7.47 -21.93 17.52
CA PRO A 2 -7.52 -21.12 16.31
C PRO A 2 -7.12 -19.68 16.66
N TYR A 3 -6.15 -19.14 15.91
CA TYR A 3 -5.67 -17.77 16.04
C TYR A 3 -6.77 -16.85 15.51
N THR A 4 -7.60 -16.29 16.40
CA THR A 4 -8.50 -15.20 16.04
C THR A 4 -7.61 -13.99 15.81
N ALA A 5 -7.27 -13.69 14.56
CA ALA A 5 -6.62 -12.44 14.22
C ALA A 5 -7.50 -11.32 14.79
N GLU A 6 -7.00 -10.61 15.80
CA GLU A 6 -7.75 -9.53 16.43
C GLU A 6 -8.01 -8.45 15.37
N ASN A 7 -9.14 -7.75 15.47
CA ASN A 7 -9.58 -6.67 14.55
C ASN A 7 -8.59 -5.49 14.40
N ASN A 8 -7.39 -5.59 14.96
CA ASN A 8 -6.25 -4.68 14.83
C ASN A 8 -5.18 -5.19 13.85
N ASP A 9 -5.33 -6.37 13.25
CA ASP A 9 -4.46 -6.78 12.15
C ASP A 9 -4.75 -5.91 10.92
N PRO A 10 -3.79 -5.08 10.46
CA PRO A 10 -3.99 -4.23 9.31
C PRO A 10 -4.36 -5.04 8.06
N GLY A 11 -3.98 -6.31 7.97
CA GLY A 11 -4.25 -7.22 6.86
C GLY A 11 -5.50 -8.12 7.00
N TYR A 12 -6.27 -8.01 8.09
CA TYR A 12 -7.39 -8.91 8.40
C TYR A 12 -8.39 -9.13 7.25
N ASP A 13 -8.59 -8.08 6.43
CA ASP A 13 -9.50 -8.06 5.28
C ASP A 13 -8.80 -7.53 4.02
N LEU A 14 -7.52 -7.87 3.83
CA LEU A 14 -6.79 -7.48 2.63
C LEU A 14 -7.42 -8.17 1.41
N THR A 15 -8.09 -7.39 0.57
CA THR A 15 -8.64 -7.85 -0.70
C THR A 15 -8.01 -7.06 -1.85
N ILE A 16 -7.20 -7.73 -2.67
CA ILE A 16 -6.69 -7.15 -3.92
C ILE A 16 -7.77 -7.28 -4.98
N THR A 17 -8.33 -6.15 -5.38
CA THR A 17 -9.44 -6.08 -6.36
C THR A 17 -8.93 -6.04 -7.79
N LYS A 18 -7.76 -5.45 -8.02
CA LYS A 18 -7.21 -5.30 -9.36
C LYS A 18 -5.70 -5.12 -9.30
N THR A 19 -5.02 -5.94 -10.08
CA THR A 19 -3.60 -5.80 -10.39
C THR A 19 -3.47 -5.48 -11.88
N THR A 20 -2.74 -4.43 -12.23
CA THR A 20 -2.61 -3.99 -13.63
C THR A 20 -1.20 -3.52 -13.88
N ARG A 21 -0.53 -4.16 -14.84
CA ARG A 21 0.78 -3.70 -15.28
C ARG A 21 0.67 -2.27 -15.83
N ARG A 22 1.61 -1.42 -15.45
CA ARG A 22 1.64 -0.03 -15.92
C ARG A 22 1.82 -0.01 -17.46
N ASN A 23 1.05 0.84 -18.14
CA ASN A 23 1.01 0.89 -19.61
C ASN A 23 2.28 1.49 -20.24
N SER A 24 3.05 2.26 -19.47
CA SER A 24 4.36 2.82 -19.86
C SER A 24 5.21 3.06 -18.61
N GLY A 25 6.48 2.69 -18.68
CA GLY A 25 7.36 2.55 -17.50
C GLY A 25 7.18 1.22 -16.78
N GLY A 26 8.17 0.83 -15.96
CA GLY A 26 8.09 -0.36 -15.13
C GLY A 26 6.98 -0.29 -14.07
N GLY A 27 6.74 -1.43 -13.40
CA GLY A 27 5.87 -1.52 -12.25
C GLY A 27 4.43 -2.00 -12.52
N THR A 28 3.76 -2.30 -11.43
CA THR A 28 2.41 -2.87 -11.37
C THR A 28 1.56 -2.03 -10.42
N TRP A 29 0.41 -1.59 -10.92
CA TRP A 29 -0.64 -1.01 -10.08
C TRP A 29 -1.36 -2.10 -9.32
N VAL A 30 -1.41 -1.97 -8.01
CA VAL A 30 -2.17 -2.83 -7.11
C VAL A 30 -3.24 -1.99 -6.44
N ARG A 31 -4.49 -2.34 -6.68
CA ARG A 31 -5.65 -1.72 -6.05
C ARG A 31 -6.31 -2.74 -5.15
N GLY A 32 -6.55 -2.35 -3.91
CA GLY A 32 -7.24 -3.21 -2.95
C GLY A 32 -8.02 -2.44 -1.91
N THR A 33 -8.67 -3.20 -1.06
CA THR A 33 -9.29 -2.72 0.16
C THR A 33 -8.68 -3.46 1.34
N CYS A 34 -8.59 -2.80 2.49
CA CYS A 34 -7.99 -3.33 3.69
C CYS A 34 -8.60 -2.60 4.89
N ASN A 35 -9.22 -3.32 5.82
CA ASN A 35 -9.74 -2.76 7.08
C ASN A 35 -10.64 -1.50 6.91
N GLY A 36 -11.52 -1.49 5.90
CA GLY A 36 -12.38 -0.33 5.59
C GLY A 36 -11.67 0.85 4.89
N TYR A 37 -10.43 0.68 4.47
CA TYR A 37 -9.68 1.60 3.62
C TYR A 37 -9.57 1.02 2.22
N ARG A 38 -9.48 1.90 1.23
CA ARG A 38 -9.12 1.57 -0.14
C ARG A 38 -7.73 2.10 -0.40
N PHE A 39 -6.90 1.30 -1.07
CA PHE A 39 -5.58 1.73 -1.50
C PHE A 39 -5.34 1.50 -2.99
N ASP A 40 -4.48 2.36 -3.52
CA ASP A 40 -3.89 2.27 -4.85
C ASP A 40 -2.39 2.43 -4.69
N ALA A 41 -1.64 1.37 -5.00
CA ALA A 41 -0.19 1.32 -4.88
C ALA A 41 0.44 1.07 -6.25
N LEU A 42 1.53 1.76 -6.57
CA LEU A 42 2.39 1.46 -7.70
C LEU A 42 3.68 0.81 -7.18
N VAL A 43 3.82 -0.47 -7.48
CA VAL A 43 4.87 -1.33 -6.97
C VAL A 43 5.82 -1.69 -8.09
N PHE A 44 7.13 -1.74 -7.82
CA PHE A 44 8.15 -2.11 -8.77
C PHE A 44 8.83 -3.43 -8.38
N PRO A 45 9.37 -4.19 -9.36
CA PRO A 45 10.09 -5.43 -9.06
C PRO A 45 11.43 -5.17 -8.35
N GLU A 46 12.06 -4.04 -8.66
CA GLU A 46 13.36 -3.60 -8.16
C GLU A 46 13.21 -2.27 -7.40
N HIS A 47 14.21 -1.96 -6.58
CA HIS A 47 14.30 -0.67 -5.88
C HIS A 47 14.37 0.50 -6.85
N ALA A 48 13.83 1.64 -6.43
CA ALA A 48 13.98 2.87 -7.20
C ALA A 48 15.46 3.28 -7.30
N GLU A 49 15.85 3.83 -8.46
CA GLU A 49 17.21 4.37 -8.67
C GLU A 49 17.55 5.49 -7.67
N GLN A 50 16.52 6.21 -7.21
CA GLN A 50 16.62 7.20 -6.15
C GLN A 50 15.75 6.73 -4.98
N ALA A 51 16.34 6.56 -3.80
CA ALA A 51 15.64 6.12 -2.60
C ALA A 51 14.47 7.05 -2.22
N GLU A 52 14.53 8.33 -2.60
CA GLU A 52 13.48 9.33 -2.37
C GLU A 52 12.20 9.04 -3.16
N TRP A 53 12.30 8.27 -4.24
CA TRP A 53 11.17 7.94 -5.10
C TRP A 53 10.38 6.73 -4.61
N GLU A 54 10.89 5.99 -3.63
CA GLU A 54 10.21 4.89 -2.97
C GLU A 54 9.95 5.16 -1.49
N ILE A 55 8.92 4.53 -0.93
CA ILE A 55 8.61 4.65 0.48
C ILE A 55 9.60 3.78 1.26
N GLY A 56 10.65 4.38 1.83
CA GLY A 56 11.69 3.65 2.56
C GLY A 56 12.45 2.70 1.63
N THR A 57 12.29 1.39 1.83
CA THR A 57 12.88 0.33 0.98
C THR A 57 11.81 -0.63 0.45
N SER A 58 10.59 -0.13 0.27
CA SER A 58 9.41 -0.97 -0.04
C SER A 58 9.23 -1.30 -1.51
N ARG A 59 9.98 -0.68 -2.43
CA ARG A 59 9.73 -0.69 -3.90
C ARG A 59 8.37 -0.13 -4.30
N ILE A 60 7.72 0.63 -3.42
CA ILE A 60 6.47 1.33 -3.70
C ILE A 60 6.78 2.78 -4.02
N SER A 61 6.54 3.20 -5.26
CA SER A 61 6.81 4.58 -5.69
C SER A 61 5.61 5.52 -5.52
N LYS A 62 4.41 4.95 -5.46
CA LYS A 62 3.17 5.69 -5.20
C LYS A 62 2.24 4.87 -4.32
N LEU A 63 1.70 5.50 -3.28
CA LEU A 63 0.71 4.89 -2.41
C LEU A 63 -0.35 5.92 -2.04
N TRP A 64 -1.58 5.62 -2.39
CA TRP A 64 -2.73 6.44 -2.08
C TRP A 64 -3.71 5.64 -1.23
N ILE A 65 -4.12 6.17 -0.08
CA ILE A 65 -5.06 5.52 0.83
C ILE A 65 -6.24 6.44 1.11
N LYS A 66 -7.44 5.90 0.93
CA LYS A 66 -8.71 6.56 1.19
C LYS A 66 -9.52 5.76 2.18
N ARG A 67 -9.98 6.41 3.25
CA ARG A 67 -10.94 5.83 4.19
C ARG A 67 -12.32 5.76 3.54
N LEU A 68 -12.97 4.60 3.60
CA LEU A 68 -14.28 4.41 2.97
C LEU A 68 -15.41 5.03 3.81
N ALA A 69 -15.27 5.09 5.13
CA ALA A 69 -16.28 5.61 6.05
C ALA A 69 -16.68 7.08 5.79
N ASP A 70 -15.70 7.94 5.49
CA ASP A 70 -15.88 9.38 5.26
C ASP A 70 -15.40 9.84 3.88
N SER A 71 -14.96 8.90 3.04
CA SER A 71 -14.40 9.16 1.72
C SER A 71 -13.17 10.10 1.71
N ARG A 72 -12.46 10.25 2.82
CA ARG A 72 -11.28 11.12 2.90
C ARG A 72 -10.00 10.40 2.51
N VAL A 73 -9.11 11.10 1.82
CA VAL A 73 -7.72 10.66 1.63
C VAL A 73 -7.01 10.84 2.96
N VAL A 74 -6.45 9.75 3.47
CA VAL A 74 -5.80 9.70 4.79
C VAL A 74 -4.28 9.52 4.67
N TYR A 75 -3.79 9.14 3.50
CA TYR A 75 -2.37 9.07 3.16
C TYR A 75 -2.19 9.22 1.65
N ASN A 76 -1.16 9.95 1.24
CA ASN A 76 -0.78 10.05 -0.16
C ASN A 76 0.74 10.22 -0.29
N TRP A 77 1.33 9.38 -1.13
CA TRP A 77 2.73 9.43 -1.54
C TRP A 77 2.81 9.31 -3.06
N ASP A 78 3.47 10.26 -3.73
CA ASP A 78 3.76 10.23 -5.17
C ASP A 78 5.20 10.72 -5.39
N ARG A 79 6.16 9.79 -5.26
CA ARG A 79 7.61 10.10 -5.29
C ARG A 79 8.01 11.16 -4.25
N GLY A 80 7.38 11.09 -3.09
CA GLY A 80 7.50 12.04 -2.00
C GLY A 80 6.23 12.05 -1.15
N LEU A 81 6.36 12.45 0.12
CA LEU A 81 5.23 12.52 1.03
C LEU A 81 4.37 13.75 0.71
N ASP A 82 3.20 13.54 0.13
CA ASP A 82 2.21 14.61 -0.11
C ASP A 82 1.31 14.81 1.11
N LEU A 83 0.85 13.71 1.72
CA LEU A 83 -0.05 13.73 2.87
C LEU A 83 0.40 12.69 3.89
N PRO A 84 0.80 13.11 5.12
CA PRO A 84 1.15 12.19 6.19
C PRO A 84 -0.06 11.35 6.63
N PRO A 85 0.17 10.18 7.24
CA PRO A 85 -0.90 9.32 7.72
C PRO A 85 -1.73 10.06 8.77
N ALA A 86 -3.06 10.04 8.59
CA ALA A 86 -3.98 10.77 9.45
C ALA A 86 -4.05 10.22 10.90
N ASP A 87 -3.72 8.95 11.10
CA ASP A 87 -3.85 8.24 12.38
C ASP A 87 -2.99 6.96 12.41
N ALA A 88 -2.92 6.35 13.60
CA ALA A 88 -2.12 5.14 13.84
C ALA A 88 -2.56 3.95 12.96
N GLN A 89 -3.85 3.83 12.63
CA GLN A 89 -4.33 2.76 11.75
C GLN A 89 -3.82 2.95 10.33
N THR A 90 -3.91 4.18 9.81
CA THR A 90 -3.37 4.53 8.50
C THR A 90 -1.87 4.26 8.43
N ARG A 91 -1.13 4.61 9.50
CA ARG A 91 0.30 4.31 9.60
C ARG A 91 0.59 2.80 9.58
N ALA A 92 -0.11 2.01 10.39
CA ALA A 92 0.05 0.56 10.42
C ALA A 92 -0.26 -0.08 9.05
N MET A 93 -1.26 0.44 8.33
CA MET A 93 -1.57 0.00 6.97
C MET A 93 -0.46 0.34 5.98
N VAL A 94 0.13 1.54 6.07
CA VAL A 94 1.28 1.92 5.23
C VAL A 94 2.47 0.99 5.51
N GLU A 95 2.80 0.75 6.78
CA GLU A 95 3.90 -0.13 7.18
C GLU A 95 3.67 -1.57 6.66
N PHE A 96 2.47 -2.13 6.85
CA PHE A 96 2.09 -3.46 6.34
C PHE A 96 2.20 -3.57 4.81
N LEU A 97 1.70 -2.59 4.07
CA LEU A 97 1.81 -2.57 2.61
C LEU A 97 3.28 -2.43 2.16
N CYS A 98 4.06 -1.61 2.85
CA CYS A 98 5.47 -1.41 2.53
C CYS A 98 6.32 -2.66 2.78
N GLU A 99 5.97 -3.45 3.79
CA GLU A 99 6.69 -4.68 4.15
C GLU A 99 6.34 -5.85 3.21
N GLY A 100 5.06 -6.01 2.85
CA GLY A 100 4.59 -7.23 2.18
C GLY A 100 4.16 -7.09 0.72
N LEU A 101 3.78 -5.89 0.24
CA LEU A 101 3.07 -5.79 -1.04
C LEU A 101 3.97 -6.10 -2.24
N ALA A 102 5.24 -5.70 -2.20
CA ALA A 102 6.17 -5.97 -3.29
C ALA A 102 6.52 -7.46 -3.42
N GLU A 103 6.74 -8.13 -2.29
CA GLU A 103 6.90 -9.58 -2.24
C GLU A 103 5.61 -10.30 -2.66
N HIS A 104 4.43 -9.79 -2.33
CA HIS A 104 3.19 -10.42 -2.78
C HIS A 104 2.96 -10.31 -4.30
N VAL A 105 3.46 -9.26 -4.94
CA VAL A 105 3.28 -9.01 -6.39
C VAL A 105 4.36 -9.71 -7.22
N TYR A 106 5.60 -9.75 -6.73
CA TYR A 106 6.77 -10.22 -7.48
C TYR A 106 7.48 -11.43 -6.84
N GLY A 107 7.26 -11.70 -5.56
CA GLY A 107 7.69 -12.90 -4.88
C GLY A 107 6.79 -14.06 -5.30
N ASN A 108 7.40 -15.05 -5.94
CA ASN A 108 6.77 -16.22 -6.52
C ASN A 108 6.92 -17.42 -5.59
#